data_AF-A0A5N5LVI2-F1
#
_entry.id   AF-A0A5N5LVI2-F1
#
_cell.length_a   1.000
_cell.length_b   1.000
_cell.length_c   1.000
_cell.angle_alpha   90.00
_cell.angle_beta   90.00
_cell.angle_gamma   90.00
#
_symmetry.space_group_name_H-M   'P 1'
#
loop_
_entity.id
_entity.type
_entity.pdbx_description
1 polymer ?
#
loop_
_entity_poly.entity_id
_entity_poly.type
_entity_poly.pdbx_seq_one_letter_code
_entity_poly.pdbx_strand_id
1 'polypeptide(L)'
;MKLWIMCVLCVAPALVGSKCVSDSQRDGYLVRLSIKAALGDNAYDWDESEMFFFRATVAFAMRSYTNDQTYNVSNILVCNETERVSFWFVVISPSDSSQLIPKQTVEKAIRNSRNRINNAFLLTDQTLEFVGINPTLAAPMQYDTQPWLIVFGVVMGLVCVGIIAMLFTSFIQRTHGRSANSPRKRRKPEKE
;
A
#
# COMPACT_ATOMS: atom_id res chain seq x y z
N MET A 1 65.62 37.40 -3.83
CA MET A 1 66.08 36.45 -2.79
C MET A 1 65.40 36.87 -1.49
N LYS A 2 64.34 36.26 -0.96
CA LYS A 2 64.00 34.85 -0.71
C LYS A 2 62.55 34.59 -1.20
N LEU A 3 62.30 33.73 -2.19
CA LEU A 3 62.07 32.28 -2.04
C LEU A 3 61.21 31.96 -0.80
N TRP A 4 59.90 31.78 -0.95
CA TRP A 4 59.20 30.50 -1.22
C TRP A 4 59.18 29.59 0.02
N ILE A 5 58.02 28.98 0.32
CA ILE A 5 57.63 28.21 1.54
C ILE A 5 56.98 29.14 2.59
N MET A 6 55.66 29.31 2.67
CA MET A 6 54.62 28.30 2.93
C MET A 6 53.38 28.67 2.09
N CYS A 7 53.15 28.09 0.91
CA CYS A 7 52.56 26.78 0.71
C CYS A 7 51.56 26.34 1.79
N VAL A 8 50.28 26.53 1.47
CA VAL A 8 49.20 25.56 1.70
C VAL A 8 48.87 25.25 3.16
N LEU A 9 47.90 25.99 3.71
CA LEU A 9 46.91 25.42 4.62
C LEU A 9 45.49 25.92 4.26
N CYS A 10 45.18 25.90 2.96
CA CYS A 10 43.81 25.71 2.50
C CYS A 10 43.58 24.20 2.35
N VAL A 11 43.19 23.52 3.42
CA VAL A 11 42.52 22.22 3.33
C VAL A 11 41.42 22.16 4.39
N ALA A 12 40.25 22.68 4.04
CA ALA A 12 39.04 21.91 4.31
C ALA A 12 38.86 21.01 3.08
N PRO A 13 38.33 19.78 3.22
CA PRO A 13 36.88 19.71 3.28
C PRO A 13 36.31 18.55 4.11
N ALA A 14 35.03 18.68 4.42
CA ALA A 14 34.08 17.63 4.73
C ALA A 14 34.47 16.21 4.23
N LEU A 15 34.92 15.32 5.13
CA LEU A 15 35.16 13.91 4.81
C LEU A 15 34.06 12.96 5.32
N VAL A 16 33.06 13.47 6.04
CA VAL A 16 31.96 12.63 6.54
C VAL A 16 30.81 12.50 5.51
N GLY A 17 30.61 13.50 4.64
CA GLY A 17 29.56 13.48 3.61
C GLY A 17 29.93 12.72 2.32
N SER A 18 31.22 12.59 2.00
CA SER A 18 31.66 12.02 0.72
C SER A 18 31.57 10.50 0.63
N LYS A 19 31.66 9.80 1.77
CA LYS A 19 31.61 8.32 1.82
C LYS A 19 30.20 7.78 1.54
N CYS A 20 29.20 8.49 2.06
CA CYS A 20 27.79 8.16 1.88
C CYS A 20 27.39 8.19 0.39
N VAL A 21 27.85 9.18 -0.37
CA VAL A 21 27.46 9.37 -1.79
C VAL A 21 28.10 8.34 -2.72
N SER A 22 29.38 7.99 -2.52
CA SER A 22 30.06 6.98 -3.35
C SER A 22 29.51 5.58 -3.11
N ASP A 23 29.25 5.26 -1.85
CA ASP A 23 28.82 3.93 -1.42
C ASP A 23 27.32 3.75 -1.65
N SER A 24 26.52 4.82 -1.52
CA SER A 24 25.09 4.77 -1.83
C SER A 24 24.81 4.53 -3.31
N GLN A 25 25.66 5.02 -4.20
CA GLN A 25 25.48 4.78 -5.63
C GLN A 25 25.82 3.32 -6.01
N ARG A 26 26.77 2.70 -5.32
CA ARG A 26 27.19 1.30 -5.57
C ARG A 26 26.35 0.27 -4.86
N ASP A 27 26.09 0.45 -3.57
CA ASP A 27 25.45 -0.53 -2.67
C ASP A 27 24.16 -0.02 -1.99
N GLY A 28 23.75 1.21 -2.28
CA GLY A 28 22.48 1.79 -1.84
C GLY A 28 21.34 1.75 -2.86
N TYR A 29 20.14 2.01 -2.36
CA TYR A 29 18.92 2.16 -3.16
C TYR A 29 18.42 3.60 -3.06
N LEU A 30 17.94 4.14 -4.19
CA LEU A 30 17.26 5.44 -4.23
C LEU A 30 15.78 5.22 -3.92
N VAL A 31 15.27 5.98 -2.95
CA VAL A 31 13.84 5.99 -2.60
C VAL A 31 13.22 7.27 -3.12
N ARG A 32 12.02 7.12 -3.71
CA ARG A 32 11.20 8.24 -4.16
C ARG A 32 9.84 8.15 -3.49
N LEU A 33 9.48 9.20 -2.78
CA LEU A 33 8.19 9.31 -2.12
C LEU A 33 7.32 10.35 -2.82
N SER A 34 6.07 9.97 -3.10
CA SER A 34 5.05 10.83 -3.70
C SER A 34 3.86 10.95 -2.75
N ILE A 35 4.09 11.55 -1.57
CA ILE A 35 3.11 11.64 -0.47
C ILE A 35 1.88 12.44 -0.92
N LYS A 36 2.08 13.62 -1.51
CA LYS A 36 0.99 14.47 -2.00
C LYS A 36 0.16 13.80 -3.11
N ALA A 37 0.79 12.98 -3.95
CA ALA A 37 0.08 12.24 -4.99
C ALA A 37 -0.80 11.12 -4.42
N ALA A 38 -0.36 10.51 -3.30
CA ALA A 38 -1.09 9.43 -2.64
C ALA A 38 -2.22 9.92 -1.73
N LEU A 39 -1.95 10.93 -0.90
CA LEU A 39 -2.87 11.38 0.17
C LEU A 39 -3.62 12.68 -0.15
N GLY A 40 -3.26 13.40 -1.21
CA GLY A 40 -3.90 14.66 -1.60
C GLY A 40 -3.80 15.70 -0.49
N ASP A 41 -4.96 16.15 -0.01
CA ASP A 41 -5.08 17.18 1.04
C ASP A 41 -4.77 16.65 2.45
N ASN A 42 -4.74 15.32 2.65
CA ASN A 42 -4.38 14.69 3.92
C ASN A 42 -2.90 14.30 3.98
N ALA A 43 -2.06 14.85 3.10
CA ALA A 43 -0.64 14.57 3.08
C ALA A 43 0.05 15.10 4.35
N TYR A 44 0.78 14.23 5.02
CA TYR A 44 1.64 14.62 6.14
C TYR A 44 2.93 15.25 5.61
N ASP A 45 3.55 16.09 6.44
CA ASP A 45 4.85 16.68 6.17
C ASP A 45 5.96 15.67 6.41
N TRP A 46 6.96 15.65 5.53
CA TRP A 46 8.12 14.81 5.70
C TRP A 46 9.13 15.51 6.63
N ASP A 47 9.13 15.11 7.89
CA ASP A 47 9.98 15.67 8.95
C ASP A 47 11.05 14.68 9.45
N GLU A 48 11.81 15.08 10.47
CA GLU A 48 12.80 14.20 11.10
C GLU A 48 12.16 12.96 11.76
N SER A 49 10.91 13.07 12.22
CA SER A 49 10.15 11.98 12.84
C SER A 49 9.82 10.90 11.81
N GLU A 50 9.34 11.30 10.62
CA GLU A 50 9.06 10.41 9.50
C GLU A 50 10.35 9.79 8.95
N MET A 51 11.44 10.55 8.89
CA MET A 51 12.75 10.02 8.54
C MET A 51 13.24 8.95 9.55
N PHE A 52 13.06 9.20 10.85
CA PHE A 52 13.37 8.21 11.89
C PHE A 52 12.48 6.97 11.75
N PHE A 53 11.18 7.16 11.50
CA PHE A 53 10.23 6.08 11.29
C PHE A 53 10.61 5.24 10.05
N PHE A 54 11.05 5.88 8.96
CA PHE A 54 11.57 5.20 7.78
C PHE A 54 12.78 4.33 8.11
N ARG A 55 13.78 4.88 8.79
CA ARG A 55 14.96 4.10 9.21
C ARG A 55 14.57 2.93 10.12
N ALA A 56 13.60 3.12 11.01
CA ALA A 56 13.08 2.06 11.88
C ALA A 56 12.34 0.96 11.11
N THR A 57 11.53 1.31 10.10
CA THR A 57 10.85 0.31 9.26
C THR A 57 11.82 -0.49 8.39
N VAL A 58 12.87 0.15 7.87
CA VAL A 58 13.96 -0.55 7.15
C VAL A 58 14.77 -1.44 8.10
N ALA A 59 15.12 -0.95 9.30
CA ALA A 59 15.77 -1.76 10.33
C ALA A 59 14.92 -2.99 10.66
N PHE A 60 13.62 -2.80 10.86
CA PHE A 60 12.67 -3.87 11.09
C PHE A 60 12.69 -4.89 9.93
N ALA A 61 12.66 -4.44 8.67
CA ALA A 61 12.68 -5.31 7.51
C ALA A 61 13.94 -6.18 7.47
N MET A 62 15.10 -5.60 7.80
CA MET A 62 16.36 -6.33 7.93
C MET A 62 16.33 -7.35 9.06
N ARG A 63 15.78 -7.00 10.24
CA ARG A 63 15.60 -7.95 11.36
C ARG A 63 14.71 -9.11 10.97
N SER A 64 13.59 -8.81 10.31
CA SER A 64 12.61 -9.83 9.90
C SER A 64 13.16 -10.78 8.84
N TYR A 65 14.06 -10.32 7.99
CA TYR A 65 14.66 -11.15 6.95
C TYR A 65 15.81 -12.00 7.46
N THR A 66 16.72 -11.40 8.24
CA THR A 66 17.92 -12.07 8.75
C THR A 66 17.65 -12.86 10.05
N ASN A 67 16.49 -12.65 10.69
CA ASN A 67 16.16 -13.12 12.04
C ASN A 67 17.16 -12.65 13.12
N ASP A 68 17.86 -11.55 12.85
CA ASP A 68 18.84 -10.95 13.73
C ASP A 68 18.27 -9.66 14.32
N GLN A 69 18.14 -9.61 15.65
CA GLN A 69 17.54 -8.46 16.36
C GLN A 69 18.52 -7.30 16.59
N THR A 70 19.77 -7.42 16.16
CA THR A 70 20.82 -6.42 16.42
C THR A 70 20.73 -5.18 15.53
N TYR A 71 20.07 -5.26 14.37
CA TYR A 71 19.92 -4.11 13.45
C TYR A 71 19.16 -2.96 14.10
N ASN A 72 19.74 -1.78 14.22
CA ASN A 72 19.09 -0.59 14.79
C ASN A 72 18.96 0.52 13.73
N VAL A 73 18.26 1.59 14.07
CA VAL A 73 18.07 2.80 13.24
C VAL A 73 19.42 3.38 12.81
N SER A 74 20.44 3.33 13.68
CA SER A 74 21.80 3.80 13.40
C SER A 74 22.51 3.01 12.30
N ASN A 75 22.03 1.81 11.98
CA ASN A 75 22.59 0.97 10.91
C ASN A 75 22.05 1.34 9.52
N ILE A 76 21.11 2.28 9.44
CA ILE A 76 20.53 2.76 8.20
C ILE A 76 21.09 4.16 7.96
N LEU A 77 21.99 4.25 6.98
CA LEU A 77 22.57 5.51 6.55
C LEU A 77 21.70 6.08 5.44
N VAL A 78 21.25 7.32 5.62
CA VAL A 78 20.49 8.07 4.61
C VAL A 78 21.35 9.21 4.12
N CYS A 79 21.45 9.36 2.79
CA CYS A 79 22.31 10.31 2.12
C CYS A 79 21.53 11.08 1.04
N ASN A 80 21.94 12.33 0.78
CA ASN A 80 21.43 13.15 -0.33
C ASN A 80 19.90 13.30 -0.35
N GLU A 81 19.35 13.80 0.76
CA GLU A 81 17.94 14.15 0.88
C GLU A 81 17.61 15.40 0.05
N THR A 82 16.51 15.33 -0.70
CA THR A 82 16.02 16.44 -1.53
C THR A 82 14.68 16.95 -1.02
N GLU A 83 14.33 18.18 -1.42
CA GLU A 83 13.05 18.82 -1.08
C GLU A 83 11.82 18.05 -1.60
N ARG A 84 11.96 17.30 -2.70
CA ARG A 84 10.88 16.42 -3.23
C ARG A 84 10.82 15.06 -2.53
N VAL A 85 11.47 14.93 -1.37
CA VAL A 85 11.54 13.69 -0.58
C VAL A 85 12.07 12.53 -1.42
N SER A 86 13.29 12.71 -1.93
CA SER A 86 14.08 11.62 -2.48
C SER A 86 15.40 11.52 -1.75
N PHE A 87 15.79 10.33 -1.36
CA PHE A 87 17.06 10.12 -0.68
C PHE A 87 17.60 8.73 -1.02
N TRP A 88 18.91 8.60 -0.90
CA TRP A 88 19.58 7.32 -0.97
C TRP A 88 19.67 6.72 0.42
N PHE A 89 19.50 5.40 0.54
CA PHE A 89 19.82 4.71 1.78
C PHE A 89 20.74 3.51 1.55
N VAL A 90 21.54 3.23 2.56
CA VAL A 90 22.46 2.10 2.63
C VAL A 90 22.34 1.44 4.00
N VAL A 91 22.52 0.13 4.05
CA VAL A 91 22.48 -0.63 5.29
C VAL A 91 23.90 -1.10 5.64
N ILE A 92 24.33 -0.80 6.86
CA ILE A 92 25.59 -1.29 7.42
C ILE A 92 25.34 -2.47 8.36
N SER A 93 26.36 -3.30 8.52
CA SER A 93 26.33 -4.42 9.47
C SER A 93 26.22 -3.91 10.91
N PRO A 94 25.46 -4.61 11.79
CA PRO A 94 25.37 -4.27 13.21
C PRO A 94 26.66 -4.56 13.98
N SER A 95 27.44 -5.56 13.55
CA SER A 95 28.72 -5.91 14.17
C SER A 95 29.85 -4.99 13.74
N ASP A 96 29.83 -4.53 12.48
CA ASP A 96 30.91 -3.74 11.89
C ASP A 96 30.35 -2.57 11.05
N SER A 97 30.52 -1.34 11.54
CA SER A 97 30.02 -0.13 10.86
C SER A 97 30.75 0.21 9.55
N SER A 98 31.88 -0.44 9.29
CA SER A 98 32.64 -0.30 8.04
C SER A 98 32.18 -1.27 6.95
N GLN A 99 31.40 -2.30 7.32
CA GLN A 99 30.94 -3.32 6.39
C GLN A 99 29.51 -2.98 5.91
N LEU A 100 29.38 -2.83 4.60
CA LEU A 100 28.08 -2.62 3.94
C LEU A 100 27.43 -3.97 3.65
N ILE A 101 26.11 -4.04 3.84
CA ILE A 101 25.33 -5.21 3.48
C ILE A 101 25.11 -5.24 1.96
N PRO A 102 25.29 -6.39 1.29
CA PRO A 102 25.07 -6.50 -0.15
C PRO A 102 23.64 -6.10 -0.56
N LYS A 103 23.54 -5.39 -1.69
CA LYS A 103 22.28 -4.94 -2.30
C LYS A 103 21.20 -6.02 -2.37
N GLN A 104 21.59 -7.22 -2.82
CA GLN A 104 20.66 -8.33 -3.05
C GLN A 104 19.98 -8.79 -1.75
N THR A 105 20.69 -8.70 -0.62
CA THR A 105 20.14 -9.04 0.70
C THR A 105 19.15 -7.98 1.15
N VAL A 106 19.52 -6.70 0.99
CA VAL A 106 18.64 -5.56 1.31
C VAL A 106 17.38 -5.59 0.45
N GLU A 107 17.52 -5.84 -0.85
CA GLU A 107 16.39 -5.96 -1.77
C GLU A 107 15.43 -7.06 -1.35
N LYS A 108 15.93 -8.26 -1.04
CA LYS A 108 15.09 -9.36 -0.57
C LYS A 108 14.39 -9.03 0.74
N ALA A 109 15.07 -8.37 1.67
CA ALA A 109 14.51 -7.94 2.95
C ALA A 109 13.38 -6.92 2.77
N ILE A 110 13.61 -5.88 1.95
CA ILE A 110 12.61 -4.88 1.60
C ILE A 110 11.43 -5.51 0.86
N ARG A 111 11.70 -6.40 -0.10
CA ARG A 111 10.67 -7.11 -0.87
C ARG A 111 9.78 -7.95 0.04
N ASN A 112 10.35 -8.65 1.02
CA ASN A 112 9.59 -9.44 1.98
C ASN A 112 8.67 -8.59 2.87
N SER A 113 9.15 -7.40 3.28
CA SER A 113 8.41 -6.49 4.17
C SER A 113 7.64 -5.40 3.43
N ARG A 114 7.57 -5.45 2.09
CA ARG A 114 7.09 -4.35 1.23
C ARG A 114 5.67 -3.91 1.58
N ASN A 115 4.75 -4.88 1.70
CA ASN A 115 3.37 -4.62 2.09
C ASN A 115 3.28 -3.88 3.43
N ARG A 116 4.12 -4.23 4.40
CA ARG A 116 4.07 -3.62 5.73
C ARG A 116 4.69 -2.24 5.76
N ILE A 117 5.76 -2.01 5.01
CA ILE A 117 6.36 -0.69 4.84
C ILE A 117 5.36 0.26 4.17
N ASN A 118 4.75 -0.16 3.06
CA ASN A 118 3.73 0.60 2.35
C ASN A 118 2.57 1.00 3.27
N ASN A 119 2.02 0.03 4.01
CA ASN A 119 0.93 0.28 4.95
C ASN A 119 1.33 1.20 6.11
N ALA A 120 2.59 1.14 6.58
CA ALA A 120 3.07 2.01 7.65
C ALA A 120 3.06 3.49 7.25
N PHE A 121 3.34 3.80 5.98
CA PHE A 121 3.35 5.16 5.44
C PHE A 121 2.04 5.56 4.76
N LEU A 122 1.04 4.66 4.72
CA LEU A 122 -0.19 4.81 3.93
C LEU A 122 0.09 5.07 2.44
N LEU A 123 1.20 4.54 1.93
CA LEU A 123 1.63 4.67 0.54
C LEU A 123 1.47 3.33 -0.19
N THR A 124 1.40 3.40 -1.51
CA THR A 124 1.34 2.22 -2.38
C THR A 124 2.67 2.00 -3.09
N ASP A 125 2.83 0.84 -3.74
CA ASP A 125 4.05 0.53 -4.51
C ASP A 125 4.37 1.53 -5.63
N GLN A 126 3.38 2.31 -6.08
CA GLN A 126 3.54 3.36 -7.08
C GLN A 126 3.99 4.69 -6.48
N THR A 127 3.65 4.95 -5.22
CA THR A 127 3.92 6.23 -4.56
C THR A 127 5.11 6.16 -3.61
N LEU A 128 5.50 4.96 -3.20
CA LEU A 128 6.75 4.64 -2.51
C LEU A 128 7.60 3.73 -3.41
N GLU A 129 8.44 4.35 -4.23
CA GLU A 129 9.29 3.64 -5.18
C GLU A 129 10.70 3.41 -4.60
N PHE A 130 11.15 2.17 -4.66
CA PHE A 130 12.55 1.80 -4.42
C PHE A 130 13.18 1.51 -5.79
N VAL A 131 13.98 2.44 -6.29
CA VAL A 131 14.57 2.35 -7.64
C VAL A 131 15.49 1.14 -7.71
N GLY A 132 15.18 0.20 -8.60
CA GLY A 132 15.92 -1.05 -8.76
C GLY A 132 15.33 -2.25 -8.01
N ILE A 133 14.27 -2.06 -7.22
CA ILE A 133 13.50 -3.16 -6.61
C ILE A 133 12.14 -3.20 -7.30
N ASN A 134 11.90 -4.22 -8.13
CA ASN A 134 10.60 -4.40 -8.76
C ASN A 134 9.50 -4.50 -7.69
N PRO A 135 8.35 -3.82 -7.90
CA PRO A 135 7.24 -3.90 -6.96
C PRO A 135 6.82 -5.36 -6.78
N THR A 136 6.50 -5.73 -5.55
CA THR A 136 5.82 -6.98 -5.30
C THR A 136 4.42 -6.83 -5.86
N LEU A 137 4.19 -7.23 -7.11
CA LEU A 137 2.85 -7.35 -7.64
C LEU A 137 2.07 -8.19 -6.62
N ALA A 138 1.21 -7.54 -5.85
CA ALA A 138 0.24 -8.25 -5.03
C ALA A 138 -0.47 -9.19 -5.99
N ALA A 139 -0.44 -10.49 -5.70
CA ALA A 139 -1.15 -11.45 -6.54
C ALA A 139 -2.58 -10.92 -6.67
N PRO A 140 -3.11 -10.75 -7.89
CA PRO A 140 -4.47 -10.26 -8.07
C PRO A 140 -5.39 -11.10 -7.18
N MET A 141 -6.25 -10.44 -6.39
CA MET A 141 -7.13 -11.14 -5.47
C MET A 141 -7.89 -12.23 -6.24
N GLN A 142 -7.53 -13.48 -5.97
CA GLN A 142 -8.23 -14.63 -6.49
C GLN A 142 -9.50 -14.75 -5.67
N TYR A 143 -10.61 -14.30 -6.23
CA TYR A 143 -11.92 -14.57 -5.66
C TYR A 143 -12.12 -16.09 -5.72
N ASP A 144 -12.34 -16.72 -4.55
CA ASP A 144 -12.57 -18.17 -4.42
C ASP A 144 -13.82 -18.63 -5.20
N THR A 145 -14.70 -17.68 -5.54
CA THR A 145 -15.82 -17.88 -6.46
C THR A 145 -15.83 -16.81 -7.55
N GLN A 146 -16.14 -17.22 -8.78
CA GLN A 146 -16.19 -16.30 -9.91
C GLN A 146 -17.41 -15.36 -9.78
N PRO A 147 -17.26 -14.03 -9.92
CA PRO A 147 -18.35 -13.07 -9.71
C PRO A 147 -19.62 -13.32 -10.54
N TRP A 148 -19.49 -13.91 -11.73
CA TRP A 148 -20.64 -14.25 -12.59
C TRP A 148 -21.54 -15.33 -11.97
N LEU A 149 -21.02 -16.22 -11.11
CA LEU A 149 -21.81 -17.25 -10.43
C LEU A 149 -22.82 -16.62 -9.45
N ILE A 150 -22.40 -15.54 -8.78
CA ILE A 150 -23.25 -14.77 -7.85
C ILE A 150 -24.38 -14.09 -8.63
N VAL A 151 -24.04 -13.44 -9.74
CA VAL A 151 -25.03 -12.79 -10.63
C VAL A 151 -26.02 -13.81 -11.19
N PHE A 152 -25.53 -14.97 -11.64
CA PHE A 152 -26.35 -16.07 -12.13
C PHE A 152 -27.33 -16.58 -11.05
N GLY A 153 -26.85 -16.78 -9.82
CA GLY A 153 -27.68 -17.23 -8.70
C GLY A 153 -28.82 -16.26 -8.38
N VAL A 154 -28.55 -14.96 -8.38
CA VAL A 154 -29.57 -13.93 -8.13
C VAL A 154 -30.60 -13.89 -9.25
N VAL A 155 -30.17 -13.94 -10.52
CA VAL A 155 -31.07 -13.92 -11.68
C VAL A 155 -31.98 -15.16 -11.68
N MET A 156 -31.41 -16.35 -11.49
CA MET A 156 -32.20 -17.58 -11.42
C MET A 156 -33.18 -17.58 -10.24
N GLY A 157 -32.78 -17.04 -9.08
CA GLY A 157 -33.65 -16.88 -7.92
C GLY A 157 -34.88 -16.02 -8.23
N LEU A 158 -34.69 -14.85 -8.85
CA LEU A 158 -35.79 -13.96 -9.24
C LEU A 158 -36.73 -14.62 -10.27
N VAL A 159 -36.17 -15.32 -11.26
CA VAL A 159 -36.96 -16.04 -12.26
C VAL A 159 -37.83 -17.13 -11.62
N CYS A 160 -37.25 -17.94 -10.73
CA CYS A 160 -37.98 -18.98 -10.01
C CYS A 160 -39.12 -18.40 -9.15
N VAL A 161 -38.86 -17.32 -8.40
CA VAL A 161 -39.90 -16.64 -7.60
C VAL A 161 -41.01 -16.10 -8.50
N GLY A 162 -40.66 -15.50 -9.64
CA GLY A 162 -41.63 -15.03 -10.63
C GLY A 162 -42.52 -16.14 -11.17
N ILE A 163 -41.94 -17.29 -11.54
CA ILE A 163 -42.69 -18.46 -12.03
C ILE A 163 -43.63 -19.00 -10.94
N ILE A 164 -43.12 -19.17 -9.71
CA ILE A 164 -43.91 -19.68 -8.59
C ILE A 164 -45.10 -18.76 -8.31
N ALA A 165 -44.87 -17.44 -8.20
CA ALA A 165 -45.92 -16.46 -7.99
C ALA A 165 -46.97 -16.47 -9.13
N MET A 166 -46.53 -16.61 -10.39
CA MET A 166 -47.42 -16.68 -11.55
C MET A 166 -48.30 -17.94 -11.54
N LEU A 167 -47.76 -19.09 -11.11
CA LEU A 167 -48.53 -20.32 -10.96
C LEU A 167 -49.55 -20.23 -9.82
N PHE A 168 -49.17 -19.70 -8.66
CA PHE A 168 -50.08 -19.54 -7.52
C PHE A 168 -51.22 -18.55 -7.80
N THR A 169 -50.91 -17.41 -8.42
CA THR A 169 -51.94 -16.44 -8.84
C THR A 169 -52.89 -17.04 -9.87
N SER A 170 -52.40 -17.84 -10.84
CA SER A 170 -53.23 -18.54 -11.82
C SER A 170 -54.15 -19.59 -11.18
N PHE A 171 -53.68 -20.29 -10.15
CA PHE A 171 -54.48 -21.29 -9.42
C PHE A 171 -55.58 -20.64 -8.57
N ILE A 172 -55.25 -19.52 -7.90
CA ILE A 172 -56.18 -18.73 -7.07
C ILE A 172 -57.24 -18.03 -7.94
N GLN A 173 -56.87 -17.48 -9.11
CA GLN A 173 -57.85 -16.89 -10.05
C GLN A 173 -58.88 -17.92 -10.55
N ARG A 174 -58.45 -19.17 -10.82
CA ARG A 174 -59.37 -20.26 -11.18
C ARG A 174 -60.32 -20.64 -10.05
N THR A 175 -59.92 -20.49 -8.79
CA THR A 175 -60.77 -20.78 -7.63
C THR A 175 -61.69 -19.60 -7.27
N HIS A 176 -61.23 -18.35 -7.38
CA HIS A 176 -62.03 -17.15 -7.08
C HIS A 176 -62.97 -16.71 -8.23
N GLY A 177 -62.74 -17.17 -9.47
CA GLY A 177 -63.67 -16.97 -10.59
C GLY A 177 -65.04 -17.66 -10.45
N ARG A 178 -65.24 -18.49 -9.42
CA ARG A 178 -66.55 -19.08 -9.08
C ARG A 178 -67.32 -18.33 -7.99
N SER A 179 -66.75 -17.32 -7.33
CA SER A 179 -67.44 -16.53 -6.30
C SER A 179 -67.77 -15.11 -6.78
N ALA A 180 -68.26 -14.99 -8.02
CA ALA A 180 -68.91 -13.81 -8.53
C ALA A 180 -70.44 -13.98 -8.49
N ASN A 181 -71.01 -14.15 -7.29
CA ASN A 181 -72.40 -13.78 -7.06
C ASN A 181 -72.59 -13.39 -5.58
N SER A 182 -72.32 -12.12 -5.25
CA SER A 182 -72.78 -11.51 -3.99
C SER A 182 -73.40 -10.15 -4.33
N PRO A 183 -74.66 -9.91 -3.90
CA PRO A 183 -75.52 -8.92 -4.52
C PRO A 183 -75.11 -7.50 -4.18
N ARG A 184 -75.11 -6.69 -5.23
CA ARG A 184 -75.07 -5.23 -5.24
C ARG A 184 -76.06 -4.68 -4.19
N LYS A 185 -75.53 -4.06 -3.12
CA LYS A 185 -76.30 -3.27 -2.13
C LYS A 185 -77.22 -2.29 -2.87
N ARG A 186 -78.51 -2.63 -3.02
CA ARG A 186 -79.55 -1.63 -3.32
C ARG A 186 -79.92 -0.95 -2.01
N ARG A 187 -79.58 0.33 -1.92
CA ARG A 187 -80.19 1.27 -0.98
C ARG A 187 -81.70 1.22 -1.17
N LYS A 188 -82.47 1.04 -0.09
CA LYS A 188 -83.91 1.28 -0.11
C LYS A 188 -84.13 2.69 0.46
N PRO A 189 -84.80 3.60 -0.26
CA PRO A 189 -85.28 4.84 0.32
C PRO A 189 -86.57 4.60 1.12
N GLU A 190 -86.83 5.61 1.94
CA GLU A 190 -87.83 5.89 2.95
C GLU A 190 -89.32 5.81 2.51
N LYS A 191 -90.20 5.87 3.54
CA LYS A 191 -91.66 6.13 3.56
C LYS A 191 -92.55 4.89 3.36
N GLU A 192 -93.65 4.69 4.08
CA GLU A 192 -94.48 5.55 4.96
C GLU A 192 -95.21 4.63 5.97
#